data_AF-A0A397S656-F1
#
_entry.id   AF-A0A397S656-F1
#
_cell.length_a   1.000
_cell.length_b   1.000
_cell.length_c   1.000
_cell.angle_alpha   90.00
_cell.angle_beta   90.00
_cell.angle_gamma   90.00
#
_symmetry.space_group_name_H-M   'P 1'
#
loop_
_entity.id
_entity.type
_entity.pdbx_description
1 polymer ?
#
loop_
_entity_poly.entity_id
_entity_poly.type
_entity_poly.pdbx_seq_one_letter_code
_entity_poly.pdbx_strand_id
1 'polypeptide(L)'
;LRVHHGAVDQSALTSRAPYEVFIVVKQTLVSMGIEIKREGDFKVRCVRRKRKIIDNGNDSTSSPINNHSNSILTTPEILYGDSTVDSGEEIRFAVELCRIKNLPGLYIVDIKRMKGNLWGYKFLYHTLLE
;
A
#
# COMPACT_ATOMS: atom_id res chain seq x y z
N LEU A 1 16.00 -8.05 11.61
CA LEU A 1 15.41 -6.72 11.28
C LEU A 1 16.52 -5.70 11.13
N ARG A 2 16.46 -4.87 10.09
CA ARG A 2 17.37 -3.73 9.90
C ARG A 2 17.22 -2.73 11.05
N VAL A 3 18.30 -2.03 11.41
CA VAL A 3 18.25 -0.92 12.37
C VAL A 3 17.71 0.32 11.64
N HIS A 4 16.71 0.97 12.23
CA HIS A 4 16.19 2.24 11.71
C HIS A 4 17.19 3.38 11.97
N HIS A 5 17.29 4.29 11.02
CA HIS A 5 18.13 5.48 11.11
C HIS A 5 17.34 6.70 10.63
N GLY A 6 17.51 7.83 11.31
CA GLY A 6 16.85 9.10 10.96
C GLY A 6 15.74 9.47 11.93
N ALA A 7 14.87 10.37 11.49
CA ALA A 7 13.72 10.80 12.27
C ALA A 7 12.77 9.62 12.55
N VAL A 8 12.12 9.67 13.71
CA VAL A 8 11.15 8.67 14.15
C VAL A 8 9.78 9.30 14.13
N ASP A 9 8.87 8.71 13.37
CA ASP A 9 7.45 9.00 13.45
C ASP A 9 6.85 8.15 14.57
N GLN A 10 6.22 8.82 15.55
CA GLN A 10 5.61 8.15 16.70
C GLN A 10 4.43 7.27 16.30
N SER A 11 3.70 7.61 15.23
CA SER A 11 2.59 6.79 14.71
C SER A 11 3.06 5.47 14.08
N ALA A 12 4.32 5.40 13.66
CA ALA A 12 4.91 4.19 13.07
C ALA A 12 5.52 3.23 14.11
N LEU A 13 5.53 3.62 15.40
CA LEU A 13 6.11 2.83 16.48
C LEU A 13 5.18 1.73 16.96
N THR A 14 5.76 0.59 17.32
CA THR A 14 5.01 -0.51 17.92
C THR A 14 5.89 -1.36 18.85
N SER A 15 5.30 -1.82 19.95
CA SER A 15 5.90 -2.77 20.88
C SER A 15 5.47 -4.23 20.62
N ARG A 16 4.61 -4.44 19.62
CA ARG A 16 4.10 -5.78 19.27
C ARG A 16 5.17 -6.61 18.59
N ALA A 17 5.02 -7.94 18.67
CA ALA A 17 5.96 -8.87 18.04
C ALA A 17 6.02 -8.65 16.51
N PRO A 18 7.22 -8.71 15.89
CA PRO A 18 7.41 -8.42 14.47
C PRO A 18 6.46 -9.15 13.52
N TYR A 19 6.20 -10.42 13.81
CA TYR A 19 5.34 -11.26 12.98
C TYR A 19 3.87 -10.82 13.01
N GLU A 20 3.35 -10.46 14.18
CA GLU A 20 1.99 -9.96 14.31
C GLU A 20 1.80 -8.64 13.56
N VAL A 21 2.73 -7.70 13.77
CA VAL A 21 2.69 -6.39 13.09
C VAL A 21 2.69 -6.59 11.58
N PHE A 22 3.58 -7.45 11.08
CA PHE A 22 3.72 -7.65 9.64
C PHE A 22 2.54 -8.41 9.02
N ILE A 23 1.83 -9.25 9.78
CA ILE A 23 0.53 -9.81 9.34
C ILE A 23 -0.47 -8.67 9.15
N VAL A 24 -0.63 -7.81 10.15
CA VAL A 24 -1.59 -6.69 10.10
C VAL A 24 -1.27 -5.76 8.94
N VAL A 25 -0.01 -5.35 8.78
CA VAL A 25 0.44 -4.51 7.66
C VAL A 25 0.07 -5.12 6.31
N LYS A 26 0.36 -6.41 6.09
CA LYS A 26 0.01 -7.07 4.82
C LYS A 26 -1.50 -7.11 4.61
N GLN A 27 -2.27 -7.39 5.67
CA GLN A 27 -3.73 -7.44 5.57
C GLN A 27 -4.30 -6.06 5.20
N THR A 28 -3.85 -4.99 5.86
CA THR A 28 -4.26 -3.62 5.57
C THR A 28 -3.93 -3.24 4.13
N LEU A 29 -2.69 -3.52 3.67
CA LEU A 29 -2.29 -3.28 2.28
C LEU A 29 -3.19 -4.00 1.27
N VAL A 30 -3.51 -5.28 1.50
CA VAL A 30 -4.43 -6.03 0.64
C VAL A 30 -5.83 -5.42 0.66
N SER A 31 -6.37 -5.08 1.84
CA SER A 31 -7.68 -4.44 1.97
C SER A 31 -7.77 -3.10 1.24
N MET A 32 -6.66 -2.36 1.13
CA MET A 32 -6.57 -1.09 0.38
C MET A 32 -6.44 -1.29 -1.15
N GLY A 33 -6.45 -2.54 -1.64
CA GLY A 33 -6.26 -2.83 -3.06
C GLY A 33 -4.81 -2.65 -3.54
N ILE A 34 -3.83 -2.71 -2.63
CA ILE A 34 -2.41 -2.52 -2.94
C ILE A 34 -1.77 -3.87 -3.27
N GLU A 35 -1.06 -3.91 -4.40
CA GLU A 35 -0.33 -5.10 -4.83
C GLU A 35 0.96 -5.24 -4.03
N ILE A 36 1.23 -6.45 -3.51
CA ILE A 36 2.36 -6.72 -2.62
C ILE A 36 3.30 -7.77 -3.24
N LYS A 37 4.60 -7.47 -3.25
CA LYS A 37 5.68 -8.41 -3.59
C LYS A 37 6.63 -8.56 -2.41
N ARG A 38 6.85 -9.78 -1.93
CA ARG A 38 7.80 -10.08 -0.85
C ARG A 38 9.24 -9.82 -1.31
N GLU A 39 10.03 -9.14 -0.47
CA GLU A 39 11.47 -8.93 -0.68
C GLU A 39 12.34 -9.39 0.49
N GLY A 40 11.73 -9.78 1.61
CA GLY A 40 12.39 -10.35 2.79
C GLY A 40 11.35 -10.75 3.83
N ASP A 41 11.80 -11.23 4.99
CA ASP A 41 10.90 -11.75 6.03
C ASP A 41 9.90 -10.71 6.55
N PHE A 42 10.38 -9.47 6.71
CA PHE A 42 9.60 -8.33 7.17
C PHE A 42 9.71 -7.14 6.23
N LYS A 43 9.81 -7.43 4.91
CA LYS A 43 9.92 -6.42 3.87
C LYS A 43 9.09 -6.78 2.64
N VAL A 44 8.29 -5.83 2.19
CA VAL A 44 7.49 -5.93 0.97
C VAL A 44 7.62 -4.70 0.11
N ARG A 45 7.54 -4.89 -1.20
CA ARG A 45 7.26 -3.83 -2.17
C ARG A 45 5.78 -3.76 -2.46
N CYS A 46 5.30 -2.53 -2.55
CA CYS A 46 3.90 -2.20 -2.68
C CYS A 46 3.69 -1.37 -3.94
N VAL A 47 2.62 -1.66 -4.67
CA VAL A 47 2.20 -0.88 -5.84
C VAL A 47 0.73 -0.56 -5.71
N ARG A 48 0.42 0.72 -5.58
CA ARG A 48 -0.92 1.24 -5.85
C ARG A 48 -1.01 1.57 -7.33
N ARG A 49 -1.86 0.86 -8.07
CA ARG A 49 -2.07 1.08 -9.51
C ARG A 49 -2.76 2.41 -9.81
N LYS A 50 -2.58 2.91 -11.04
CA LYS A 50 -3.26 4.12 -11.54
C LYS A 50 -4.78 3.92 -11.58
N ARG A 51 -5.54 4.95 -11.26
CA ARG A 51 -7.00 4.98 -11.37
C ARG A 51 -7.40 4.72 -12.82
N LYS A 52 -8.26 3.73 -13.04
CA LYS A 52 -8.85 3.49 -14.36
C LYS A 52 -9.85 4.61 -14.64
N ILE A 53 -9.63 5.35 -15.72
CA ILE A 53 -10.66 6.23 -16.27
C ILE A 53 -11.56 5.31 -17.08
N ILE A 54 -12.83 5.20 -16.69
CA ILE A 54 -13.83 4.51 -17.52
C ILE A 54 -14.26 5.56 -18.55
N ASP A 55 -13.62 5.53 -19.72
CA ASP A 55 -14.08 6.34 -20.85
C ASP A 55 -15.38 5.73 -21.38
N ASN A 56 -16.51 6.43 -21.21
CA ASN A 56 -17.76 6.15 -21.94
C ASN A 56 -17.65 6.65 -23.40
N GLY A 57 -16.54 6.36 -24.08
CA GLY A 57 -16.26 6.75 -25.45
C GLY A 57 -16.27 5.54 -26.37
N ASN A 58 -17.25 5.49 -27.27
CA ASN A 58 -17.39 4.55 -28.38
C ASN A 58 -16.04 4.23 -29.05
N ASP A 59 -15.54 3.00 -28.93
CA ASP A 59 -14.60 2.44 -29.90
C ASP A 59 -15.12 1.09 -30.37
N SER A 60 -15.37 1.03 -31.68
CA SER A 60 -15.96 -0.11 -32.36
C SER A 60 -14.84 -1.06 -32.74
N THR A 61 -14.47 -1.95 -31.82
CA THR A 61 -13.83 -3.22 -32.18
C THR A 61 -14.53 -4.35 -31.43
N SER A 62 -15.22 -5.15 -32.23
CA SER A 62 -16.06 -6.28 -31.89
C SER A 62 -15.50 -7.20 -30.80
N SER A 63 -16.26 -7.31 -29.71
CA SER A 63 -16.67 -8.61 -29.15
C SER A 63 -18.04 -8.43 -28.48
N PRO A 64 -19.15 -8.86 -29.10
CA PRO A 64 -20.45 -8.83 -28.46
C PRO A 64 -20.78 -10.21 -27.88
N ILE A 65 -21.18 -10.25 -26.62
CA ILE A 65 -22.51 -10.70 -26.15
C ILE A 65 -22.42 -11.12 -24.67
N ASN A 66 -23.19 -10.35 -23.91
CA ASN A 66 -23.72 -10.52 -22.56
C ASN A 66 -24.00 -11.98 -22.15
N ASN A 67 -23.68 -12.36 -20.90
CA ASN A 67 -24.66 -12.86 -19.92
C ASN A 67 -23.97 -13.42 -18.66
N HIS A 68 -24.55 -13.06 -17.51
CA HIS A 68 -24.38 -13.63 -16.18
C HIS A 68 -23.45 -14.85 -16.03
N SER A 69 -22.29 -14.63 -15.43
CA SER A 69 -21.67 -15.63 -14.54
C SER A 69 -20.64 -14.94 -13.64
N ASN A 70 -20.99 -14.78 -12.36
CA ASN A 70 -20.12 -14.69 -11.19
C ASN A 70 -18.60 -14.63 -11.48
N SER A 71 -18.02 -13.44 -11.65
CA SER A 71 -16.58 -13.26 -11.40
C SER A 71 -16.41 -12.77 -9.97
N ILE A 72 -16.63 -13.68 -9.00
CA ILE A 72 -16.15 -13.54 -7.63
C ILE A 72 -14.63 -13.74 -7.67
N LEU A 73 -13.95 -12.73 -8.22
CA LEU A 73 -12.55 -12.42 -7.96
C LEU A 73 -12.57 -10.93 -7.65
N THR A 74 -13.19 -10.61 -6.51
CA THR A 74 -13.28 -9.26 -5.95
C THR A 74 -11.87 -8.79 -5.64
N THR A 75 -11.18 -8.24 -6.64
CA THR A 75 -9.99 -7.44 -6.35
C THR A 75 -10.47 -6.27 -5.50
N PRO A 76 -9.96 -6.10 -4.27
CA PRO A 76 -10.40 -5.04 -3.39
C PRO A 76 -10.33 -3.68 -4.10
N GLU A 77 -11.33 -2.84 -3.84
CA GLU A 77 -11.38 -1.49 -4.36
C GLU A 77 -10.12 -0.73 -3.91
N ILE A 78 -9.49 -0.01 -4.84
CA ILE A 78 -8.23 0.66 -4.55
C ILE A 78 -8.54 1.96 -3.84
N LEU A 79 -7.89 2.18 -2.70
CA LEU A 79 -8.06 3.43 -1.97
C LEU A 79 -7.21 4.57 -2.58
N TYR A 80 -7.86 5.69 -2.84
CA TYR A 80 -7.22 6.94 -3.28
C TYR A 80 -7.59 8.08 -2.32
N GLY A 81 -6.71 9.07 -2.20
CA GLY A 81 -6.99 10.27 -1.43
C GLY A 81 -7.91 11.26 -2.17
N ASP A 82 -8.04 12.45 -1.59
CA ASP A 82 -8.77 13.57 -2.19
C ASP A 82 -8.25 13.88 -3.60
N SER A 83 -9.17 13.95 -4.58
CA SER A 83 -8.84 14.14 -5.99
C SER A 83 -8.14 15.46 -6.33
N THR A 84 -8.20 16.47 -5.46
CA THR A 84 -7.53 17.76 -5.64
C THR A 84 -6.01 17.65 -5.47
N VAL A 85 -5.53 16.69 -4.66
CA VAL A 85 -4.11 16.50 -4.36
C VAL A 85 -3.59 15.12 -4.77
N ASP A 86 -4.48 14.13 -4.90
CA ASP A 86 -4.19 12.79 -5.38
C ASP A 86 -4.89 12.51 -6.71
N SER A 87 -4.16 12.75 -7.79
CA SER A 87 -4.62 12.52 -9.17
C SER A 87 -4.86 11.04 -9.51
N GLY A 88 -4.67 10.12 -8.56
CA GLY A 88 -4.87 8.68 -8.76
C GLY A 88 -3.78 8.03 -9.59
N GLU A 89 -2.58 8.60 -9.62
CA GLU A 89 -1.44 8.02 -10.32
C GLU A 89 -0.91 6.75 -9.63
N GLU A 90 -0.10 5.99 -10.36
CA GLU A 90 0.61 4.86 -9.80
C GLU A 90 1.62 5.31 -8.73
N ILE A 91 1.61 4.65 -7.58
CA ILE A 91 2.57 4.88 -6.50
C ILE A 91 3.25 3.57 -6.15
N ARG A 92 4.58 3.61 -6.07
CA ARG A 92 5.41 2.50 -5.61
C ARG A 92 6.09 2.88 -4.32
N PHE A 93 6.02 2.01 -3.33
CA PHE A 93 6.66 2.21 -2.04
C PHE A 93 7.09 0.86 -1.47
N ALA A 94 7.97 0.88 -0.47
CA ALA A 94 8.36 -0.30 0.28
C ALA A 94 7.91 -0.15 1.72
N VAL A 95 7.53 -1.25 2.35
CA VAL A 95 7.25 -1.33 3.78
C VAL A 95 8.18 -2.35 4.39
N GLU A 96 8.93 -1.93 5.40
CA GLU A 96 9.90 -2.76 6.11
C GLU A 96 9.76 -2.57 7.61
N LEU A 97 9.68 -3.66 8.37
CA LEU A 97 9.78 -3.55 9.82
C LEU A 97 11.25 -3.43 10.22
N CYS A 98 11.55 -2.40 11.01
CA CYS A 98 12.89 -2.13 11.52
C CYS A 98 12.90 -2.18 13.06
N ARG A 99 14.07 -2.47 13.63
CA ARG A 99 14.30 -2.32 15.07
C ARG A 99 14.91 -0.95 15.36
N ILE A 100 14.69 -0.42 16.55
CA ILE A 100 15.30 0.83 16.99
C ILE A 100 16.56 0.52 17.80
N LYS A 101 17.64 1.28 17.53
CA LYS A 101 18.89 1.13 18.27
C LYS A 101 18.67 1.47 19.74
N ASN A 102 19.18 0.64 20.64
CA ASN A 102 19.11 0.82 22.10
C ASN A 102 17.69 0.79 22.71
N LEU A 103 16.66 0.41 21.95
CA LEU A 103 15.30 0.24 22.46
C LEU A 103 14.81 -1.19 22.14
N PRO A 104 15.16 -2.18 22.98
CA PRO A 104 14.75 -3.56 22.77
C PRO A 104 13.23 -3.70 22.90
N GLY A 105 12.64 -4.56 22.08
CA GLY A 105 11.18 -4.74 22.03
C GLY A 105 10.42 -3.61 21.35
N LEU A 106 11.09 -2.55 20.91
CA LEU A 106 10.48 -1.47 20.15
C LEU A 106 10.86 -1.57 18.66
N TYR A 107 9.84 -1.53 17.82
CA TYR A 107 9.94 -1.64 16.37
C TYR A 107 9.30 -0.43 15.71
N ILE A 108 9.68 -0.20 14.45
CA ILE A 108 9.10 0.84 13.61
C ILE A 108 8.75 0.26 12.25
N VAL A 109 7.57 0.63 11.75
CA VAL A 109 7.14 0.35 10.38
C VAL A 109 7.75 1.43 9.48
N ASP A 110 8.85 1.11 8.81
CA ASP A 110 9.50 2.02 7.86
C ASP A 110 8.79 1.93 6.50
N ILE A 111 8.22 3.05 6.07
CA ILE A 111 7.51 3.17 4.80
C ILE A 111 8.33 4.12 3.93
N LYS A 112 8.78 3.64 2.78
CA LYS A 112 9.66 4.39 1.87
C LYS A 112 9.04 4.55 0.49
N ARG A 113 8.77 5.79 0.08
CA ARG A 113 8.38 6.12 -1.30
C ARG A 113 9.49 5.75 -2.27
N MET A 114 9.14 5.03 -3.34
CA MET A 114 10.05 4.71 -4.44
C MET A 114 9.71 5.51 -5.70
N LYS A 115 8.42 5.66 -6.02
CA LYS A 115 7.92 6.40 -7.19
C LYS A 115 6.50 6.90 -6.93
N GLY A 116 6.09 7.96 -7.63
CA GLY A 116 4.72 8.48 -7.64
C GLY A 116 4.58 9.80 -6.90
N ASN A 117 3.38 10.38 -6.97
CA ASN A 117 3.03 11.66 -6.36
C ASN A 117 3.25 11.66 -4.83
N LEU A 118 3.83 12.74 -4.30
CA LEU A 118 4.08 12.91 -2.86
C LEU A 118 2.78 12.90 -2.04
N TRP A 119 1.72 13.55 -2.53
CA TRP A 119 0.46 13.67 -1.78
C TRP A 119 -0.29 12.35 -1.71
N GLY A 120 -0.42 11.63 -2.82
CA GLY A 120 -0.98 10.27 -2.81
C GLY A 120 -0.14 9.32 -1.94
N TYR A 121 1.18 9.48 -1.91
CA TYR A 121 2.04 8.71 -1.02
C TYR A 121 1.80 9.07 0.45
N LYS A 122 1.69 10.38 0.76
CA LYS A 122 1.39 10.87 2.11
C LYS A 122 0.04 10.33 2.61
N PHE A 123 -0.96 10.29 1.74
CA PHE A 123 -2.25 9.67 2.03
C PHE A 123 -2.07 8.18 2.41
N LEU A 124 -1.45 7.38 1.55
CA LEU A 124 -1.21 5.95 1.82
C LEU A 124 -0.40 5.71 3.09
N TYR A 125 0.60 6.56 3.35
CA TYR A 125 1.43 6.49 4.56
C TYR A 125 0.58 6.64 5.82
N HIS A 126 -0.26 7.67 5.89
CA HIS A 126 -1.11 7.89 7.06
C HIS A 126 -2.17 6.81 7.18
N THR A 127 -2.84 6.42 6.08
CA THR A 127 -3.87 5.37 6.14
C THR A 127 -3.33 4.00 6.56
N LEU A 128 -2.06 3.70 6.28
CA LEU A 128 -1.46 2.43 6.71
C LEU A 128 -1.12 2.41 8.21
N LEU A 129 -0.90 3.58 8.82
CA LEU A 129 -0.50 3.73 10.21
C LEU A 129 -1.66 4.05 11.17
N GLU A 130 -2.83 4.39 10.63
CA GLU A 130 -4.09 4.57 11.36
C GLU A 130 -4.78 3.22 11.64
#